data_AF-A0A7V5E743-F1
#
_entry.id   AF-A0A7V5E743-F1
#
_cell.length_a   1.000
_cell.length_b   1.000
_cell.length_c   1.000
_cell.angle_alpha   90.00
_cell.angle_beta   90.00
_cell.angle_gamma   90.00
#
_symmetry.space_group_name_H-M   'P 1'
#
loop_
_entity.id
_entity.type
_entity.pdbx_description
1 polymer ?
#
loop_
_entity_poly.entity_id
_entity_poly.type
_entity_poly.pdbx_seq_one_letter_code
_entity_poly.pdbx_strand_id
1 'polypeptide(L)'
;HQDFGAIFDKAQVKIFTEEKAVEEVLAQAREIYHKRDARIEGMTDETTETFYSCTLCQSFAPNHVCIVSPERTGLCGAYNWMDCKASYEINPTGPNQPIPKGDLLDPKLGQWKGTNEFVYKASRQKVERVSLYSIMNDPMTTCGCCECIAAILPMCNGVMTVNRDYLGMTPCGMKFTTLAGSVGGGQVTPGFLGHSKYNITQKKWLAAEGGILRLVWMPKMLKDEIRERFIKRSEEIGIPNLIDMIADETIGVTEDEILPFLTEKNHPALSMDPIIG
;
A
#
# COMPACT_ATOMS: atom_id res chain seq x y z
N HIS A 1 17.16 -13.33 20.73
CA HIS A 1 16.92 -14.59 21.46
C HIS A 1 15.57 -14.65 22.15
N GLN A 2 15.10 -13.61 22.84
CA GLN A 2 13.83 -13.66 23.59
C GLN A 2 12.62 -14.05 22.73
N ASP A 3 12.47 -13.46 21.53
CA ASP A 3 11.28 -13.69 20.70
C ASP A 3 11.41 -14.89 19.75
N PHE A 4 12.63 -15.23 19.34
CA PHE A 4 12.90 -16.18 18.25
C PHE A 4 13.98 -17.22 18.60
N GLY A 5 14.19 -17.51 19.88
CA GLY A 5 15.23 -18.43 20.35
C GLY A 5 15.06 -19.88 19.86
N ALA A 6 13.85 -20.25 19.40
CA ALA A 6 13.60 -21.54 18.76
C ALA A 6 14.01 -21.59 17.26
N ILE A 7 14.30 -20.43 16.64
CA ILE A 7 14.61 -20.33 15.20
C ILE A 7 16.11 -20.16 14.95
N PHE A 8 16.84 -19.50 15.86
CA PHE A 8 18.28 -19.32 15.71
C PHE A 8 19.03 -19.45 17.06
N ASP A 9 20.21 -20.07 17.01
CA ASP A 9 21.05 -20.29 18.18
C ASP A 9 22.01 -19.12 18.46
N LYS A 10 22.55 -18.51 17.40
CA LYS A 10 23.58 -17.46 17.47
C LYS A 10 23.17 -16.25 16.65
N ALA A 11 23.53 -15.06 17.12
CA ALA A 11 23.32 -13.80 16.42
C ALA A 11 24.62 -12.99 16.37
N GLN A 12 24.91 -12.39 15.23
CA GLN A 12 25.96 -11.39 15.07
C GLN A 12 25.32 -10.13 14.46
N VAL A 13 25.59 -8.98 15.06
CA VAL A 13 25.15 -7.68 14.56
C VAL A 13 26.37 -6.87 14.15
N LYS A 14 26.31 -6.24 12.98
CA LYS A 14 27.32 -5.28 12.50
C LYS A 14 26.61 -3.96 12.20
N ILE A 15 27.15 -2.87 12.75
CA ILE A 15 26.67 -1.51 12.51
C ILE A 15 27.67 -0.84 11.58
N PHE A 16 27.19 -0.38 10.43
CA PHE A 16 28.00 0.33 9.45
C PHE A 16 27.63 1.81 9.47
N THR A 17 28.62 2.67 9.70
CA THR A 17 28.46 4.14 9.70
C THR A 17 29.35 4.81 8.65
N GLU A 18 30.35 4.09 8.13
CA GLU A 18 31.24 4.57 7.07
C GLU A 18 30.54 4.49 5.72
N GLU A 19 30.48 5.60 4.99
CA GLU A 19 29.70 5.76 3.74
C GLU A 19 29.92 4.62 2.75
N LYS A 20 31.18 4.34 2.40
CA LYS A 20 31.53 3.26 1.47
C LYS A 20 31.02 1.89 1.92
N ALA A 21 31.13 1.58 3.21
CA ALA A 21 30.67 0.30 3.74
C ALA A 21 29.14 0.21 3.75
N VAL A 22 28.45 1.34 3.99
CA VAL A 22 26.99 1.43 3.89
C VAL A 22 26.53 1.18 2.45
N GLU A 23 27.17 1.79 1.45
CA GLU A 23 26.84 1.60 0.03
C GLU A 23 26.99 0.13 -0.41
N GLU A 24 28.09 -0.51 -0.01
CA GLU A 24 28.36 -1.93 -0.32
C GLU A 24 27.30 -2.85 0.28
N VAL A 25 26.96 -2.66 1.56
CA VAL A 25 25.93 -3.46 2.24
C VAL A 25 24.53 -3.17 1.68
N LEU A 26 24.24 -1.93 1.31
CA LEU A 26 22.97 -1.54 0.72
C LEU A 26 22.74 -2.21 -0.63
N ALA A 27 23.78 -2.33 -1.47
CA ALA A 27 23.71 -3.06 -2.72
C ALA A 27 23.37 -4.56 -2.50
N GLN A 28 24.02 -5.20 -1.53
CA GLN A 28 23.72 -6.60 -1.15
C GLN A 28 22.30 -6.76 -0.62
N ALA A 29 21.86 -5.85 0.25
CA ALA A 29 20.52 -5.87 0.82
C ALA A 29 19.43 -5.75 -0.27
N ARG A 30 19.63 -4.85 -1.24
CA ARG A 30 18.72 -4.69 -2.39
C ARG A 30 18.56 -6.00 -3.18
N GLU A 31 19.64 -6.72 -3.45
CA GLU A 31 19.57 -8.01 -4.15
C GLU A 31 18.73 -9.04 -3.37
N ILE A 32 18.88 -9.09 -2.04
CA ILE A 32 18.07 -9.96 -1.17
C ILE A 32 16.60 -9.55 -1.20
N TYR A 33 16.31 -8.25 -1.16
CA TYR A 33 14.94 -7.74 -1.24
C TYR A 33 14.28 -8.11 -2.56
N HIS A 34 14.98 -7.95 -3.69
CA HIS A 34 14.48 -8.40 -5.00
C HIS A 34 14.16 -9.91 -5.01
N LYS A 35 15.04 -10.75 -4.44
CA LYS A 35 14.79 -12.19 -4.32
C LYS A 35 13.59 -12.51 -3.43
N ARG A 36 13.35 -11.71 -2.38
CA ARG A 36 12.18 -11.87 -1.51
C ARG A 36 10.90 -11.50 -2.25
N ASP A 37 10.90 -10.36 -2.93
CA ASP A 37 9.74 -9.86 -3.68
C ASP A 37 9.41 -10.80 -4.86
N ALA A 38 10.41 -11.34 -5.56
CA ALA A 38 10.19 -12.30 -6.65
C ALA A 38 9.46 -13.59 -6.22
N ARG A 39 9.50 -13.96 -4.93
CA ARG A 39 8.78 -15.15 -4.43
C ARG A 39 7.27 -14.94 -4.39
N ILE A 40 6.80 -13.70 -4.30
CA ILE A 40 5.36 -13.39 -4.25
C ILE A 40 4.79 -13.07 -5.65
N GLU A 41 5.64 -12.72 -6.63
CA GLU A 41 5.19 -12.30 -7.98
C GLU A 41 4.35 -13.35 -8.73
N GLY A 42 4.47 -14.64 -8.41
CA GLY A 42 3.67 -15.72 -8.99
C GLY A 42 2.32 -15.97 -8.31
N MET A 43 2.05 -15.30 -7.19
CA MET A 43 0.84 -15.50 -6.40
C MET A 43 -0.17 -14.38 -6.69
N THR A 44 -1.43 -14.74 -6.91
CA THR A 44 -2.53 -13.79 -7.03
C THR A 44 -3.58 -14.04 -5.96
N ASP A 45 -4.40 -13.03 -5.68
CA ASP A 45 -5.48 -13.12 -4.71
C ASP A 45 -6.52 -14.20 -5.07
N GLU A 46 -6.70 -14.49 -6.37
CA GLU A 46 -7.57 -15.56 -6.88
C GLU A 46 -6.98 -16.96 -6.63
N THR A 47 -5.66 -17.10 -6.69
CA THR A 47 -4.97 -18.40 -6.59
C THR A 47 -4.69 -18.87 -5.16
N THR A 48 -5.06 -18.09 -4.15
CA THR A 48 -4.92 -18.47 -2.73
C THR A 48 -6.27 -18.49 -2.03
N GLU A 49 -6.49 -19.49 -1.17
CA GLU A 49 -7.70 -19.57 -0.34
C GLU A 49 -7.57 -18.84 1.01
N THR A 50 -6.36 -18.39 1.34
CA THR A 50 -6.03 -17.82 2.64
C THR A 50 -5.34 -16.47 2.47
N PHE A 51 -5.84 -15.47 3.19
CA PHE A 51 -5.12 -14.23 3.48
C PHE A 51 -4.58 -14.26 4.91
N TYR A 52 -3.82 -13.24 5.29
CA TYR A 52 -3.35 -13.10 6.66
C TYR A 52 -3.74 -11.75 7.24
N SER A 53 -4.04 -11.74 8.53
CA SER A 53 -4.11 -10.48 9.28
C SER A 53 -2.73 -10.05 9.75
N CYS A 54 -2.62 -8.78 10.13
CA CYS A 54 -1.59 -8.31 11.03
C CYS A 54 -2.20 -7.34 12.06
N THR A 55 -2.08 -7.68 13.34
CA THR A 55 -2.53 -6.86 14.48
C THR A 55 -1.38 -6.25 15.27
N LEU A 56 -0.14 -6.35 14.77
CA LEU A 56 1.07 -5.88 15.46
C LEU A 56 0.98 -4.40 15.88
N CYS A 57 0.37 -3.56 15.04
CA CYS A 57 0.24 -2.13 15.28
C CYS A 57 -0.92 -1.74 16.21
N GLN A 58 -1.65 -2.70 16.81
CA GLN A 58 -2.70 -2.40 17.78
C GLN A 58 -2.18 -1.80 19.10
N SER A 59 -0.88 -1.88 19.34
CA SER A 59 -0.19 -1.12 20.40
C SER A 59 -0.30 0.40 20.21
N PHE A 60 -0.43 0.86 18.96
CA PHE A 60 -0.60 2.29 18.61
C PHE A 60 -2.04 2.62 18.19
N ALA A 61 -2.65 1.77 17.35
CA ALA A 61 -4.00 1.96 16.83
C ALA A 61 -4.89 0.76 17.21
N PRO A 62 -5.56 0.77 18.38
CA PRO A 62 -6.15 -0.43 18.98
C PRO A 62 -7.21 -1.18 18.16
N ASN A 63 -7.83 -0.50 17.18
CA ASN A 63 -8.86 -1.09 16.31
C ASN A 63 -8.32 -1.35 14.89
N HIS A 64 -7.06 -1.04 14.61
CA HIS A 64 -6.48 -1.26 13.29
C HIS A 64 -6.20 -2.75 13.07
N VAL A 65 -6.45 -3.21 11.85
CA VAL A 65 -6.15 -4.56 11.37
C VAL A 65 -5.69 -4.42 9.92
N CYS A 66 -4.46 -4.84 9.62
CA CYS A 66 -4.04 -5.03 8.24
C CYS A 66 -4.59 -6.36 7.74
N ILE A 67 -5.16 -6.38 6.53
CA ILE A 67 -5.40 -7.62 5.76
C ILE A 67 -4.36 -7.68 4.66
N VAL A 68 -3.55 -8.72 4.68
CA VAL A 68 -2.41 -8.92 3.78
C VAL A 68 -2.76 -10.05 2.81
N SER A 69 -2.77 -9.71 1.53
CA SER A 69 -2.97 -10.65 0.42
C SER A 69 -1.72 -10.70 -0.45
N PRO A 70 -1.58 -11.69 -1.36
CA PRO A 70 -0.48 -11.70 -2.33
C PRO A 70 -0.34 -10.37 -3.10
N GLU A 71 -1.45 -9.74 -3.45
CA GLU A 71 -1.47 -8.51 -4.25
C GLU A 71 -1.73 -7.24 -3.42
N ARG A 72 -1.70 -7.35 -2.09
CA ARG A 72 -1.79 -6.23 -1.15
C ARG A 72 -0.87 -6.43 0.05
N THR A 73 0.33 -5.89 -0.08
CA THR A 73 1.34 -5.85 1.01
C THR A 73 0.84 -4.99 2.17
N GLY A 74 1.23 -5.33 3.40
CA GLY A 74 0.94 -4.50 4.58
C GLY A 74 1.40 -3.05 4.38
N LEU A 75 0.64 -2.10 4.93
CA LEU A 75 0.84 -0.67 4.68
C LEU A 75 2.22 -0.13 5.09
N CYS A 76 2.94 -0.83 5.96
CA CYS A 76 4.31 -0.50 6.36
C CYS A 76 5.39 -0.93 5.36
N GLY A 77 5.03 -1.70 4.32
CA GLY A 77 5.97 -2.24 3.33
C GLY A 77 6.82 -3.43 3.82
N ALA A 78 6.81 -3.72 5.12
CA ALA A 78 7.68 -4.71 5.73
C ALA A 78 7.09 -6.13 5.80
N TYR A 79 5.76 -6.27 5.73
CA TYR A 79 5.05 -7.54 5.81
C TYR A 79 4.28 -7.81 4.52
N ASN A 80 4.77 -8.75 3.72
CA ASN A 80 4.01 -9.35 2.63
C ASN A 80 3.30 -10.64 3.10
N TRP A 81 2.53 -11.28 2.20
CA TRP A 81 1.78 -12.49 2.52
C TRP A 81 2.67 -13.64 3.03
N MET A 82 3.85 -13.83 2.43
CA MET A 82 4.81 -14.87 2.83
C MET A 82 5.41 -14.58 4.21
N ASP A 83 5.70 -13.32 4.51
CA ASP A 83 6.20 -12.90 5.83
C ASP A 83 5.12 -13.17 6.91
N CYS A 84 3.85 -12.87 6.62
CA CYS A 84 2.75 -13.16 7.53
C CYS A 84 2.53 -14.66 7.74
N LYS A 85 2.64 -15.47 6.67
CA LYS A 85 2.60 -16.94 6.76
C LYS A 85 3.73 -17.47 7.63
N ALA A 86 4.98 -17.06 7.36
CA ALA A 86 6.13 -17.48 8.14
C ALA A 86 6.01 -17.05 9.62
N SER A 87 5.53 -15.83 9.87
CA SER A 87 5.26 -15.32 11.23
C SER A 87 4.28 -16.20 12.00
N TYR A 88 3.18 -16.63 11.36
CA TYR A 88 2.22 -17.56 11.96
C TYR A 88 2.81 -18.95 12.21
N GLU A 89 3.58 -19.49 11.25
CA GLU A 89 4.24 -20.81 11.40
C GLU A 89 5.28 -20.81 12.54
N ILE A 90 5.97 -19.69 12.75
CA ILE A 90 6.92 -19.49 13.85
C ILE A 90 6.18 -19.35 15.19
N ASN A 91 5.11 -18.56 15.22
CA ASN A 91 4.33 -18.32 16.43
C ASN A 91 2.81 -18.25 16.13
N PRO A 92 2.08 -19.37 16.31
CA PRO A 92 0.64 -19.42 16.04
C PRO A 92 -0.23 -18.50 16.91
N THR A 93 0.28 -18.03 18.05
CA THR A 93 -0.42 -17.05 18.92
C THR A 93 0.03 -15.61 18.67
N GLY A 94 0.88 -15.41 17.66
CA GLY A 94 1.41 -14.11 17.27
C GLY A 94 0.40 -13.20 16.56
N PRO A 95 0.87 -12.03 16.09
CA PRO A 95 0.02 -10.98 15.53
C PRO A 95 -0.50 -11.28 14.11
N ASN A 96 0.03 -12.31 13.45
CA ASN A 96 -0.38 -12.71 12.12
C ASN A 96 -1.22 -13.98 12.20
N GLN A 97 -2.48 -13.90 11.77
CA GLN A 97 -3.41 -15.02 11.83
C GLN A 97 -3.93 -15.33 10.43
N PRO A 98 -4.04 -16.61 10.02
CA PRO A 98 -4.61 -16.99 8.74
C PRO A 98 -6.11 -16.67 8.72
N ILE A 99 -6.57 -16.18 7.58
CA ILE A 99 -7.96 -15.84 7.30
C ILE A 99 -8.38 -16.65 6.07
N PRO A 100 -9.16 -17.74 6.25
CA PRO A 100 -9.86 -18.35 5.13
C PRO A 100 -10.76 -17.29 4.47
N LYS A 101 -10.64 -17.10 3.15
CA LYS A 101 -11.42 -16.05 2.46
C LYS A 101 -12.93 -16.24 2.68
N GLY A 102 -13.42 -17.48 2.59
CA GLY A 102 -14.85 -17.78 2.64
C GLY A 102 -15.58 -17.20 1.42
N ASP A 103 -16.86 -16.87 1.59
CA ASP A 103 -17.70 -16.39 0.48
C ASP A 103 -17.16 -15.05 -0.08
N LEU A 104 -16.99 -14.97 -1.39
CA LEU A 104 -16.73 -13.72 -2.10
C LEU A 104 -18.02 -12.92 -2.16
N LEU A 105 -18.06 -11.77 -1.48
CA LEU A 105 -19.25 -10.93 -1.39
C LEU A 105 -19.29 -9.89 -2.52
N ASP A 106 -18.13 -9.30 -2.82
CA ASP A 106 -17.99 -8.33 -3.91
C ASP A 106 -16.63 -8.50 -4.62
N PRO A 107 -16.60 -9.00 -5.88
CA PRO A 107 -15.36 -9.18 -6.64
C PRO A 107 -14.69 -7.86 -7.02
N LYS A 108 -15.46 -6.78 -7.23
CA LYS A 108 -14.93 -5.48 -7.62
C LYS A 108 -14.22 -4.81 -6.45
N LEU A 109 -14.86 -4.81 -5.28
CA LEU A 109 -14.30 -4.21 -4.06
C LEU A 109 -13.24 -5.09 -3.40
N GLY A 110 -13.23 -6.39 -3.70
CA GLY A 110 -12.43 -7.36 -2.97
C GLY A 110 -12.93 -7.49 -1.54
N GLN A 111 -14.23 -7.77 -1.38
CA GLN A 111 -14.83 -8.06 -0.07
C GLN A 111 -15.12 -9.55 0.04
N TRP A 112 -14.61 -10.16 1.11
CA TRP A 112 -14.91 -11.54 1.47
C TRP A 112 -15.54 -11.60 2.85
N LYS A 113 -16.38 -12.61 3.06
CA LYS A 113 -17.01 -12.86 4.36
C LYS A 113 -15.97 -13.10 5.46
N GLY A 114 -14.94 -13.91 5.19
CA GLY A 114 -13.90 -14.22 6.16
C GLY A 114 -13.05 -13.01 6.55
N THR A 115 -12.75 -12.10 5.61
CA THR A 115 -12.04 -10.85 5.93
C THR A 115 -12.89 -9.93 6.79
N ASN A 116 -14.18 -9.79 6.48
CA ASN A 116 -15.11 -8.96 7.24
C ASN A 116 -15.31 -9.48 8.67
N GLU A 117 -15.56 -10.79 8.83
CA GLU A 117 -15.70 -11.43 10.15
C GLU A 117 -14.44 -11.29 11.00
N PHE A 118 -13.26 -11.49 10.40
CA PHE A 118 -11.99 -11.33 11.11
C PHE A 118 -11.79 -9.89 11.57
N VAL A 119 -11.95 -8.92 10.67
CA VAL A 119 -11.76 -7.50 10.98
C VAL A 119 -12.73 -7.08 12.08
N TYR A 120 -14.02 -7.42 11.99
CA TYR A 120 -15.00 -7.11 13.02
C TYR A 120 -14.61 -7.60 14.41
N LYS A 121 -14.15 -8.86 14.51
CA LYS A 121 -13.69 -9.42 15.78
C LYS A 121 -12.41 -8.74 16.27
N ALA A 122 -11.40 -8.61 15.42
CA ALA A 122 -10.07 -8.12 15.78
C ALA A 122 -10.03 -6.60 16.01
N SER A 123 -10.97 -5.85 15.43
CA SER A 123 -11.10 -4.40 15.58
C SER A 123 -12.01 -4.00 16.75
N ARG A 124 -12.31 -4.92 17.68
CA ARG A 124 -13.23 -4.68 18.82
C ARG A 124 -14.61 -4.20 18.35
N GLN A 125 -15.12 -4.80 17.27
CA GLN A 125 -16.42 -4.52 16.68
C GLN A 125 -16.57 -3.10 16.12
N LYS A 126 -15.47 -2.40 15.87
CA LYS A 126 -15.46 -1.03 15.31
C LYS A 126 -15.46 -0.96 13.78
N VAL A 127 -15.04 -2.01 13.09
CA VAL A 127 -14.94 -2.04 11.63
C VAL A 127 -15.69 -3.27 11.16
N GLU A 128 -16.79 -3.08 10.44
CA GLU A 128 -17.66 -4.19 10.02
C GLU A 128 -17.21 -4.85 8.72
N ARG A 129 -16.59 -4.06 7.83
CA ARG A 129 -16.24 -4.46 6.47
C ARG A 129 -14.89 -3.89 6.06
N VAL A 130 -14.26 -4.53 5.10
CA VAL A 130 -13.02 -4.05 4.49
C VAL A 130 -13.02 -4.38 3.00
N SER A 131 -12.83 -3.36 2.15
CA SER A 131 -12.59 -3.53 0.72
C SER A 131 -11.10 -3.54 0.44
N LEU A 132 -10.60 -4.65 -0.09
CA LEU A 132 -9.18 -4.77 -0.43
C LEU A 132 -8.79 -3.95 -1.67
N TYR A 133 -9.74 -3.57 -2.52
CA TYR A 133 -9.46 -2.93 -3.81
C TYR A 133 -10.02 -1.51 -3.95
N SER A 134 -10.64 -0.97 -2.90
CA SER A 134 -11.31 0.34 -2.95
C SER A 134 -10.73 1.35 -1.97
N ILE A 135 -10.58 2.60 -2.42
CA ILE A 135 -10.35 3.78 -1.55
C ILE A 135 -11.66 4.44 -1.11
N MET A 136 -12.76 4.19 -1.84
CA MET A 136 -14.04 4.88 -1.63
C MET A 136 -14.98 4.13 -0.70
N ASN A 137 -15.02 2.80 -0.79
CA ASN A 137 -16.00 1.97 -0.09
C ASN A 137 -15.29 1.12 0.95
N ASP A 138 -15.55 1.35 2.24
CA ASP A 138 -14.95 0.60 3.35
C ASP A 138 -13.42 0.39 3.22
N PRO A 139 -12.61 1.44 2.95
CA PRO A 139 -11.17 1.27 2.81
C PRO A 139 -10.57 0.74 4.11
N MET A 140 -9.50 -0.06 3.98
CA MET A 140 -8.73 -0.54 5.13
C MET A 140 -8.25 0.63 5.98
N THR A 141 -8.37 0.50 7.30
CA THR A 141 -7.92 1.51 8.24
C THR A 141 -6.40 1.67 8.20
N THR A 142 -5.89 2.83 8.64
CA THR A 142 -4.45 3.11 8.71
C THR A 142 -4.01 3.22 10.17
N CYS A 143 -2.88 2.63 10.56
CA CYS A 143 -2.31 2.81 11.91
C CYS A 143 -1.49 4.09 12.00
N GLY A 144 -0.16 4.02 11.89
CA GLY A 144 0.74 5.17 11.91
C GLY A 144 2.06 4.96 11.16
N CYS A 145 2.32 3.75 10.69
CA CYS A 145 3.56 3.36 10.02
C CYS A 145 3.44 3.20 8.50
N CYS A 146 2.36 3.71 7.87
CA CYS A 146 2.24 3.69 6.41
C CYS A 146 3.44 4.37 5.75
N GLU A 147 3.92 3.80 4.65
CA GLU A 147 4.98 4.44 3.85
C GLU A 147 4.41 5.56 3.00
N CYS A 148 3.19 5.37 2.49
CA CYS A 148 2.48 6.30 1.63
C CYS A 148 1.03 6.51 2.09
N ILE A 149 0.46 7.64 1.69
CA ILE A 149 -0.97 7.93 1.84
C ILE A 149 -1.52 8.34 0.48
N ALA A 150 -2.56 7.63 0.03
CA ALA A 150 -3.37 8.00 -1.12
C ALA A 150 -4.52 8.90 -0.68
N ALA A 151 -4.87 9.88 -1.52
CA ALA A 151 -6.00 10.78 -1.33
C ALA A 151 -6.68 11.06 -2.68
N ILE A 152 -8.01 11.11 -2.70
CA ILE A 152 -8.78 11.50 -3.89
C ILE A 152 -8.56 12.97 -4.24
N LEU A 153 -8.51 13.25 -5.55
CA LEU A 153 -8.46 14.58 -6.16
C LEU A 153 -9.69 14.74 -7.07
N PRO A 154 -10.79 15.31 -6.56
CA PRO A 154 -12.06 15.39 -7.27
C PRO A 154 -11.98 16.11 -8.62
N MET A 155 -11.26 17.23 -8.71
CA MET A 155 -11.16 18.01 -9.95
C MET A 155 -10.36 17.28 -11.02
N CYS A 156 -9.44 16.42 -10.61
CA CYS A 156 -8.63 15.60 -11.50
C CYS A 156 -9.24 14.21 -11.79
N ASN A 157 -10.43 13.91 -11.28
CA ASN A 157 -11.08 12.60 -11.36
C ASN A 157 -10.14 11.42 -10.99
N GLY A 158 -9.26 11.66 -10.02
CA GLY A 158 -8.11 10.78 -9.76
C GLY A 158 -7.72 10.71 -8.30
N VAL A 159 -6.54 10.16 -8.06
CA VAL A 159 -5.92 9.96 -6.75
C VAL A 159 -4.49 10.45 -6.81
N MET A 160 -4.04 11.13 -5.76
CA MET A 160 -2.62 11.35 -5.50
C MET A 160 -2.09 10.33 -4.50
N THR A 161 -0.78 10.08 -4.49
CA THR A 161 -0.11 9.41 -3.37
C THR A 161 1.14 10.16 -2.95
N VAL A 162 1.43 10.19 -1.65
CA VAL A 162 2.61 10.85 -1.08
C VAL A 162 3.31 9.94 -0.08
N ASN A 163 4.63 9.78 -0.19
CA ASN A 163 5.44 9.03 0.77
C ASN A 163 5.85 9.88 1.98
N ARG A 164 6.16 9.19 3.08
CA ARG A 164 6.60 9.76 4.37
C ARG A 164 7.79 10.71 4.27
N ASP A 165 8.69 10.47 3.32
CA ASP A 165 9.94 11.22 3.17
C ASP A 165 9.73 12.57 2.47
N TYR A 166 8.57 12.77 1.81
CA TYR A 166 8.24 14.02 1.15
C TYR A 166 7.67 15.05 2.13
N LEU A 167 8.35 16.20 2.25
CA LEU A 167 8.04 17.25 3.24
C LEU A 167 7.21 18.43 2.68
N GLY A 168 6.94 18.41 1.38
CA GLY A 168 6.25 19.48 0.66
C GLY A 168 4.72 19.42 0.77
N MET A 169 4.08 20.37 0.10
CA MET A 169 2.61 20.39 -0.05
C MET A 169 2.18 19.43 -1.15
N THR A 170 0.94 18.97 -1.10
CA THR A 170 0.37 18.08 -2.11
C THR A 170 -0.95 18.64 -2.63
N PRO A 171 -1.43 18.19 -3.80
CA PRO A 171 -2.66 18.71 -4.41
C PRO A 171 -3.91 18.58 -3.54
N CYS A 172 -3.93 17.69 -2.54
CA CYS A 172 -5.05 17.60 -1.59
C CYS A 172 -5.01 18.68 -0.48
N GLY A 173 -4.12 19.67 -0.60
CA GLY A 173 -3.99 20.79 0.35
C GLY A 173 -3.33 20.44 1.68
N MET A 174 -2.71 19.26 1.79
CA MET A 174 -2.08 18.78 3.03
C MET A 174 -0.68 18.21 2.79
N LYS A 175 0.19 18.33 3.78
CA LYS A 175 1.46 17.59 3.83
C LYS A 175 1.22 16.15 4.27
N PHE A 176 2.19 15.26 4.05
CA PHE A 176 2.15 13.89 4.58
C PHE A 176 1.86 13.84 6.08
N THR A 177 2.51 14.70 6.89
CA THR A 177 2.33 14.71 8.35
C THR A 177 0.90 15.05 8.77
N THR A 178 0.26 15.99 8.08
CA THR A 178 -1.14 16.36 8.31
C THR A 178 -2.07 15.22 7.91
N LEU A 179 -1.84 14.62 6.73
CA LEU A 179 -2.59 13.44 6.28
C LEU A 179 -2.46 12.30 7.28
N ALA A 180 -1.25 11.95 7.70
CA ALA A 180 -0.98 10.86 8.64
C ALA A 180 -1.70 11.07 9.99
N GLY A 181 -1.80 12.31 10.46
CA GLY A 181 -2.57 12.67 11.65
C GLY A 181 -4.08 12.51 11.46
N SER A 182 -4.59 12.76 10.25
CA SER A 182 -6.01 12.66 9.92
C SER A 182 -6.48 11.23 9.63
N VAL A 183 -5.67 10.43 8.93
CA VAL A 183 -6.04 9.07 8.48
C VAL A 183 -5.59 7.96 9.43
N GLY A 184 -4.62 8.26 10.30
CA GLY A 184 -4.08 7.32 11.26
C GLY A 184 -5.04 6.99 12.41
N GLY A 185 -4.65 6.02 13.24
CA GLY A 185 -5.39 5.66 14.46
C GLY A 185 -6.50 4.62 14.28
N GLY A 186 -6.59 3.99 13.11
CA GLY A 186 -7.47 2.84 12.89
C GLY A 186 -8.93 3.20 12.59
N GLN A 187 -9.17 4.38 11.99
CA GLN A 187 -10.49 4.77 11.48
C GLN A 187 -10.64 4.38 10.01
N VAL A 188 -11.88 4.17 9.56
CA VAL A 188 -12.23 4.01 8.15
C VAL A 188 -12.46 5.39 7.57
N THR A 189 -11.71 5.76 6.54
CA THR A 189 -11.73 7.13 5.98
C THR A 189 -11.89 7.07 4.45
N PRO A 190 -13.13 6.98 3.93
CA PRO A 190 -13.39 7.03 2.50
C PRO A 190 -12.68 8.20 1.81
N GLY A 191 -12.03 7.91 0.68
CA GLY A 191 -11.23 8.87 -0.07
C GLY A 191 -9.77 8.98 0.38
N PHE A 192 -9.38 8.31 1.47
CA PHE A 192 -8.00 8.28 1.96
C PHE A 192 -7.56 6.86 2.32
N LEU A 193 -6.31 6.50 1.99
CA LEU A 193 -5.79 5.17 2.29
C LEU A 193 -4.28 5.18 2.54
N GLY A 194 -3.86 4.69 3.71
CA GLY A 194 -2.45 4.36 3.95
C GLY A 194 -2.05 3.05 3.24
N HIS A 195 -0.91 3.07 2.55
CA HIS A 195 -0.39 1.90 1.85
C HIS A 195 1.15 1.91 1.80
N SER A 196 1.75 0.81 1.33
CA SER A 196 3.19 0.73 1.09
C SER A 196 3.58 1.25 -0.28
N LYS A 197 4.86 1.59 -0.47
CA LYS A 197 5.39 2.00 -1.78
C LYS A 197 5.23 0.90 -2.82
N TYR A 198 5.54 -0.35 -2.43
CA TYR A 198 5.42 -1.51 -3.30
C TYR A 198 3.98 -1.76 -3.76
N ASN A 199 3.00 -1.50 -2.89
CA ASN A 199 1.59 -1.73 -3.21
C ASN A 199 1.12 -0.92 -4.43
N ILE A 200 1.66 0.29 -4.68
CA ILE A 200 1.34 1.10 -5.88
C ILE A 200 1.48 0.30 -7.18
N THR A 201 2.46 -0.60 -7.24
CA THR A 201 2.79 -1.39 -8.43
C THR A 201 2.15 -2.78 -8.46
N GLN A 202 1.37 -3.16 -7.43
CA GLN A 202 0.64 -4.42 -7.40
C GLN A 202 -0.66 -4.31 -8.20
N LYS A 203 -1.09 -5.40 -8.86
CA LYS A 203 -2.22 -5.38 -9.81
C LYS A 203 -3.54 -4.94 -9.21
N LYS A 204 -3.72 -5.15 -7.90
CA LYS A 204 -4.95 -4.88 -7.15
C LYS A 204 -4.99 -3.53 -6.44
N TRP A 205 -3.94 -2.71 -6.56
CA TRP A 205 -3.93 -1.37 -5.98
C TRP A 205 -5.06 -0.54 -6.57
N LEU A 206 -6.02 -0.15 -5.73
CA LEU A 206 -7.22 0.64 -6.07
C LEU A 206 -7.98 0.13 -7.29
N ALA A 207 -7.96 -1.19 -7.54
CA ALA A 207 -8.52 -1.77 -8.76
C ALA A 207 -10.04 -1.55 -8.89
N ALA A 208 -10.77 -1.33 -7.79
CA ALA A 208 -12.19 -0.98 -7.82
C ALA A 208 -12.47 0.38 -8.49
N GLU A 209 -11.51 1.32 -8.39
CA GLU A 209 -11.57 2.65 -9.01
C GLU A 209 -10.80 2.72 -10.34
N GLY A 210 -10.17 1.63 -10.79
CA GLY A 210 -9.37 1.57 -12.02
C GLY A 210 -7.85 1.62 -11.80
N GLY A 211 -7.41 1.52 -10.55
CA GLY A 211 -6.03 1.33 -10.14
C GLY A 211 -5.08 2.44 -10.57
N ILE A 212 -3.90 2.07 -11.07
CA ILE A 212 -2.86 3.06 -11.40
C ILE A 212 -3.26 4.05 -12.50
N LEU A 213 -4.31 3.77 -13.27
CA LEU A 213 -4.89 4.73 -14.22
C LEU A 213 -5.49 5.97 -13.53
N ARG A 214 -5.83 5.86 -12.25
CA ARG A 214 -6.30 6.98 -11.42
C ARG A 214 -5.17 7.79 -10.79
N LEU A 215 -3.93 7.31 -10.82
CA LEU A 215 -2.82 7.98 -10.14
C LEU A 215 -2.39 9.22 -10.93
N VAL A 216 -2.81 10.41 -10.49
CA VAL A 216 -2.57 11.68 -11.19
C VAL A 216 -1.42 12.50 -10.61
N TRP A 217 -0.98 12.20 -9.39
CA TRP A 217 0.13 12.92 -8.75
C TRP A 217 0.93 12.03 -7.80
N MET A 218 2.26 12.15 -7.86
CA MET A 218 3.19 11.41 -7.01
C MET A 218 4.51 12.18 -6.90
N PRO A 219 5.16 12.29 -5.71
CA PRO A 219 6.45 12.96 -5.59
C PRO A 219 7.48 12.40 -6.56
N LYS A 220 8.32 13.26 -7.15
CA LYS A 220 9.35 12.83 -8.10
C LYS A 220 10.27 11.76 -7.50
N MET A 221 10.67 11.94 -6.25
CA MET A 221 11.50 10.96 -5.53
C MET A 221 10.85 9.57 -5.45
N LEU A 222 9.52 9.51 -5.30
CA LEU A 222 8.78 8.25 -5.24
C LEU A 222 8.65 7.65 -6.64
N LYS A 223 8.39 8.47 -7.67
CA LYS A 223 8.45 8.03 -9.08
C LYS A 223 9.78 7.39 -9.41
N ASP A 224 10.88 8.04 -9.06
CA ASP A 224 12.23 7.54 -9.33
C ASP A 224 12.51 6.23 -8.59
N GLU A 225 12.08 6.13 -7.33
CA GLU A 225 12.25 4.92 -6.51
C GLU A 225 11.52 3.69 -7.06
N ILE A 226 10.27 3.86 -7.53
CA ILE A 226 9.45 2.74 -8.03
C ILE A 226 9.45 2.60 -9.56
N ARG A 227 10.24 3.42 -10.27
CA ARG A 227 10.16 3.62 -11.73
C ARG A 227 10.13 2.33 -12.53
N GLU A 228 11.08 1.43 -12.27
CA GLU A 228 11.21 0.17 -13.01
C GLU A 228 9.96 -0.71 -12.87
N ARG A 229 9.49 -0.89 -11.63
CA ARG A 229 8.28 -1.69 -11.32
C ARG A 229 7.02 -1.03 -11.87
N PHE A 230 6.96 0.30 -11.82
CA PHE A 230 5.84 1.07 -12.35
C PHE A 230 5.75 0.93 -13.87
N ILE A 231 6.86 1.09 -14.60
CA ILE A 231 6.90 0.90 -16.06
C ILE A 231 6.44 -0.50 -16.44
N LYS A 232 6.96 -1.55 -15.78
CA LYS A 232 6.50 -2.93 -16.00
C LYS A 232 4.99 -3.06 -15.81
N ARG A 233 4.44 -2.49 -14.73
CA ARG A 233 2.99 -2.53 -14.48
C ARG A 233 2.19 -1.72 -15.50
N SER A 234 2.72 -0.59 -15.94
CA SER A 234 2.16 0.28 -16.98
C SER A 234 2.12 -0.39 -18.35
N GLU A 235 3.14 -1.16 -18.71
CA GLU A 235 3.16 -2.02 -19.91
C GLU A 235 2.09 -3.10 -19.85
N GLU A 236 1.93 -3.77 -18.71
CA GLU A 236 0.90 -4.81 -18.51
C GLU A 236 -0.53 -4.30 -18.69
N ILE A 237 -0.77 -3.00 -18.51
CA ILE A 237 -2.09 -2.37 -18.72
C ILE A 237 -2.18 -1.59 -20.04
N GLY A 238 -1.14 -1.63 -20.88
CA GLY A 238 -1.15 -1.05 -22.22
C GLY A 238 -0.85 0.45 -22.31
N ILE A 239 -0.31 1.09 -21.26
CA ILE A 239 0.10 2.50 -21.26
C ILE A 239 1.53 2.65 -20.73
N PRO A 240 2.57 2.24 -21.47
CA PRO A 240 3.96 2.20 -20.97
C PRO A 240 4.50 3.55 -20.47
N ASN A 241 4.05 4.65 -21.08
CA ASN A 241 4.46 6.01 -20.73
C ASN A 241 3.59 6.65 -19.63
N LEU A 242 2.73 5.88 -18.94
CA LEU A 242 1.83 6.42 -17.92
C LEU A 242 2.58 7.25 -16.87
N ILE A 243 3.76 6.80 -16.43
CA ILE A 243 4.54 7.51 -15.41
C ILE A 243 4.87 8.97 -15.76
N ASP A 244 5.04 9.25 -17.06
CA ASP A 244 5.35 10.60 -17.57
C ASP A 244 4.09 11.47 -17.74
N MET A 245 2.90 10.87 -17.57
CA MET A 245 1.61 11.54 -17.59
C MET A 245 1.15 11.94 -16.18
N ILE A 246 1.77 11.37 -15.14
CA ILE A 246 1.47 11.67 -13.73
C ILE A 246 2.19 12.97 -13.36
N ALA A 247 1.51 13.90 -12.69
CA ALA A 247 2.14 15.13 -12.19
C ALA A 247 3.03 14.84 -10.97
N ASP A 248 3.92 15.76 -10.63
CA ASP A 248 4.71 15.77 -9.39
C ASP A 248 4.92 17.21 -8.93
N GLU A 249 5.69 17.41 -7.88
CA GLU A 249 5.96 18.73 -7.32
C GLU A 249 6.70 19.68 -8.27
N THR A 250 7.30 19.18 -9.36
CA THR A 250 7.92 20.02 -10.41
C THR A 250 6.89 20.60 -11.38
N ILE A 251 5.68 20.03 -11.40
CA ILE A 251 4.53 20.52 -12.18
C ILE A 251 3.66 21.44 -11.32
N GLY A 252 3.30 21.00 -10.11
CA GLY A 252 2.41 21.74 -9.21
C GLY A 252 2.06 20.98 -7.94
N VAL A 253 1.50 21.68 -6.97
CA VAL A 253 1.10 21.15 -5.65
C VAL A 253 -0.35 21.49 -5.30
N THR A 254 -1.15 21.88 -6.29
CA THR A 254 -2.60 22.11 -6.21
C THR A 254 -3.29 21.43 -7.39
N GLU A 255 -4.59 21.10 -7.27
CA GLU A 255 -5.35 20.52 -8.40
C GLU A 255 -5.37 21.46 -9.63
N ASP A 256 -5.49 22.77 -9.41
CA ASP A 256 -5.49 23.79 -10.47
C ASP A 256 -4.18 23.85 -11.25
N GLU A 257 -3.03 23.71 -10.58
CA GLU A 257 -1.71 23.74 -11.21
C GLU A 257 -1.45 22.49 -12.06
N ILE A 258 -1.93 21.32 -11.62
CA ILE A 258 -1.63 20.05 -12.29
C ILE A 258 -2.63 19.70 -13.39
N LEU A 259 -3.88 20.19 -13.31
CA LEU A 259 -4.92 19.88 -14.28
C LEU A 259 -4.57 20.24 -15.74
N PRO A 260 -3.95 21.39 -16.05
CA PRO A 260 -3.48 21.70 -17.40
C PRO A 260 -2.48 20.67 -17.93
N PHE A 261 -1.53 20.24 -17.10
CA PHE A 261 -0.54 19.21 -17.46
C PHE A 261 -1.21 17.86 -17.72
N LEU A 262 -2.13 17.44 -16.85
CA LEU A 262 -2.88 16.19 -17.03
C LEU A 262 -3.69 16.22 -18.33
N THR A 263 -4.26 17.37 -18.67
CA THR A 263 -5.02 17.57 -19.92
C THR A 263 -4.09 17.50 -21.14
N GLU A 264 -2.96 18.22 -21.12
CA GLU A 264 -1.95 18.19 -22.20
C GLU A 264 -1.43 16.78 -22.46
N LYS A 265 -1.16 16.03 -21.37
CA LYS A 265 -0.72 14.64 -21.45
C LYS A 265 -1.83 13.66 -21.82
N ASN A 266 -3.09 14.09 -21.90
CA ASN A 266 -4.26 13.21 -22.05
C ASN A 266 -4.28 12.10 -21.00
N HIS A 267 -4.09 12.46 -19.73
CA HIS A 267 -4.06 11.50 -18.63
C HIS A 267 -5.36 10.68 -18.57
N PRO A 268 -5.31 9.34 -18.49
CA PRO A 268 -6.48 8.48 -18.61
C PRO A 268 -7.56 8.76 -17.55
N ALA A 269 -7.18 9.15 -16.34
CA ALA A 269 -8.14 9.50 -15.28
C ALA A 269 -9.20 10.54 -15.73
N LEU A 270 -8.85 11.48 -16.61
CA LEU A 270 -9.74 12.58 -17.03
C LEU A 270 -10.92 12.10 -17.90
N SER A 271 -10.79 10.93 -18.54
CA SER A 271 -11.81 10.37 -19.43
C SER A 271 -12.53 9.15 -18.86
N MET A 272 -12.14 8.70 -17.67
CA MET A 272 -12.82 7.62 -16.94
C MET A 272 -14.12 8.11 -16.31
N ASP A 273 -14.98 7.18 -15.92
CA ASP A 273 -16.18 7.48 -15.13
C ASP A 273 -15.84 8.32 -13.88
N PRO A 274 -16.77 9.13 -13.35
CA PRO A 274 -16.54 9.86 -12.11
C PRO A 274 -16.08 8.94 -10.97
N ILE A 275 -14.97 9.27 -10.32
CA ILE A 275 -14.46 8.53 -9.14
C ILE A 275 -15.34 8.78 -7.91
N ILE A 276 -16.05 9.90 -7.89
CA ILE A 276 -17.07 10.24 -6.89
C ILE A 276 -18.43 10.06 -7.58
N GLY A 277 -19.29 9.26 -6.96
CA GLY A 277 -20.68 9.05 -7.34
C GLY A 277 -21.62 9.52 -6.25
#